data_AF-G0U188-F1
#
_entry.id   AF-G0U188-F1
#
_cell.length_a   1.000
_cell.length_b   1.000
_cell.length_c   1.000
_cell.angle_alpha   90.00
_cell.angle_beta   90.00
_cell.angle_gamma   90.00
#
_symmetry.space_group_name_H-M   'P 1'
#
loop_
_entity.id
_entity.type
_entity.pdbx_description
1 polymer ?
#
loop_
_entity_poly.entity_id
_entity_poly.type
_entity_poly.pdbx_seq_one_letter_code
_entity_poly.pdbx_strand_id
1 'polypeptide(L)'
;NKTRTVSFTGTIDNAIAKLEKIEDELRRSQLDASEMAQVPVAMLKNVEDCMNVTVVQTALLGNEEQIKLQLEAIKKASDIRNVAIADGEMAIAEEQYYIKAQLLEHLVELVADKFRIIGQTEDENKQFSKIHEVQKKSFQEAAAIKDAKRRLKQRCEDDLKSLHDTIQKADLEDAEAMKRFASQKEKSERFIHENLDKQDEAWRRIQELERVLQRLGTERFEEVKRRIEENDREEKRKVEYQQFLDVCGQHKKLLELSVYNCDLALRCMGMLEEIMAEGCSAIKSRHDKTCEELASLSLQVHQEYLEAFRRLYKTLGQLVYKKEKRLEEIDRNIRTTHIQLEFAIETFDPNAKQHSDRKKELYKLRAQVEEELEMLKDKMAQALEIA
;
A
#
# COMPACT_ATOMS: atom_id res chain seq x y z
N ASN A 1 -5.51 -7.07 -27.28
CA ASN A 1 -5.13 -7.51 -25.92
C ASN A 1 -4.79 -6.33 -25.04
N LYS A 2 -5.82 -5.70 -24.45
CA LYS A 2 -5.65 -4.82 -23.29
C LYS A 2 -6.09 -5.63 -22.08
N THR A 3 -5.21 -6.52 -21.62
CA THR A 3 -5.29 -7.03 -20.24
C THR A 3 -5.07 -5.79 -19.39
N ARG A 4 -6.18 -5.12 -19.01
CA ARG A 4 -6.14 -4.00 -18.08
C ARG A 4 -5.61 -4.58 -16.77
N THR A 5 -4.31 -4.47 -16.55
CA THR A 5 -3.74 -4.29 -15.22
C THR A 5 -4.68 -3.36 -14.48
N VAL A 6 -5.11 -3.74 -13.27
CA VAL A 6 -5.96 -2.87 -12.44
C VAL A 6 -5.21 -1.55 -12.32
N SER A 7 -5.72 -0.53 -13.00
CA SER A 7 -5.02 0.74 -13.09
C SER A 7 -5.33 1.54 -11.83
N PHE A 8 -4.30 1.88 -11.07
CA PHE A 8 -4.44 2.73 -9.90
C PHE A 8 -4.75 4.18 -10.26
N THR A 9 -4.74 4.57 -11.55
CA THR A 9 -4.97 5.96 -11.99
C THR A 9 -6.20 6.59 -11.35
N GLY A 10 -7.36 5.93 -11.39
CA GLY A 10 -8.58 6.49 -10.79
C GLY A 10 -8.51 6.63 -9.27
N THR A 11 -7.88 5.68 -8.59
CA THR A 11 -7.67 5.73 -7.13
C THR A 11 -6.69 6.83 -6.75
N ILE A 12 -5.61 7.00 -7.53
CA ILE A 12 -4.59 8.01 -7.32
C ILE A 12 -5.15 9.41 -7.59
N ASP A 13 -5.85 9.61 -8.70
CA ASP A 13 -6.45 10.91 -9.05
C ASP A 13 -7.46 11.35 -7.98
N ASN A 14 -8.30 10.43 -7.49
CA ASN A 14 -9.23 10.72 -6.40
C ASN A 14 -8.50 11.01 -5.08
N ALA A 15 -7.44 10.26 -4.77
CA ALA A 15 -6.63 10.49 -3.58
C ALA A 15 -5.94 11.87 -3.62
N ILE A 16 -5.38 12.26 -4.77
CA ILE A 16 -4.76 13.58 -4.97
C ILE A 16 -5.80 14.68 -4.77
N ALA A 17 -6.97 14.60 -5.42
CA ALA A 17 -8.01 15.61 -5.27
C ALA A 17 -8.48 15.76 -3.81
N LYS A 18 -8.59 14.66 -3.06
CA LYS A 18 -8.92 14.69 -1.64
C LYS A 18 -7.77 15.26 -0.80
N LEU A 19 -6.51 14.91 -1.09
CA LEU A 19 -5.32 15.44 -0.40
C LEU A 19 -5.15 16.95 -0.62
N GLU A 20 -5.34 17.44 -1.84
CA GLU A 20 -5.33 18.88 -2.16
C GLU A 20 -6.39 19.63 -1.33
N LYS A 21 -7.59 19.06 -1.23
CA LYS A 21 -8.65 19.64 -0.39
C LYS A 21 -8.30 19.62 1.10
N ILE A 22 -7.68 18.53 1.60
CA ILE A 22 -7.18 18.46 2.99
C ILE A 22 -6.13 19.54 3.22
N GLU A 23 -5.17 19.66 2.31
CA GLU A 23 -4.10 20.64 2.40
C GLU A 23 -4.65 22.07 2.43
N ASP A 24 -5.59 22.41 1.56
CA ASP A 24 -6.24 23.72 1.53
C ASP A 24 -7.00 24.02 2.83
N GLU A 25 -7.70 23.04 3.40
CA GLU A 25 -8.38 23.20 4.69
C GLU A 25 -7.37 23.39 5.84
N LEU A 26 -6.28 22.59 5.86
CA LEU A 26 -5.26 22.67 6.90
C LEU A 26 -4.45 23.97 6.84
N ARG A 27 -4.08 24.45 5.63
CA ARG A 27 -3.36 25.73 5.44
C ARG A 27 -4.13 26.93 5.98
N ARG A 28 -5.46 26.86 5.99
CA ARG A 28 -6.35 27.91 6.53
C ARG A 28 -6.58 27.77 8.03
N SER A 29 -6.13 26.68 8.63
CA SER A 29 -6.27 26.37 10.05
C SER A 29 -5.01 26.71 10.84
N GLN A 30 -5.11 26.75 12.17
CA GLN A 30 -3.96 26.82 13.08
C GLN A 30 -3.61 25.44 13.67
N LEU A 31 -3.98 24.36 12.96
CA LEU A 31 -3.83 23.00 13.46
C LEU A 31 -2.46 22.42 13.09
N ASP A 32 -1.78 21.82 14.07
CA ASP A 32 -0.67 20.91 13.79
C ASP A 32 -1.23 19.61 13.20
N ALA A 33 -0.95 19.38 11.93
CA ALA A 33 -1.44 18.23 11.17
C ALA A 33 -0.44 17.07 11.08
N SER A 34 0.69 17.15 11.80
CA SER A 34 1.79 16.18 11.69
C SER A 34 1.33 14.74 11.93
N GLU A 35 0.53 14.50 12.97
CA GLU A 35 -0.02 13.17 13.27
C GLU A 35 -0.98 12.68 12.18
N MET A 36 -1.82 13.59 11.64
CA MET A 36 -2.78 13.26 10.57
C MET A 36 -2.07 12.89 9.27
N ALA A 37 -0.95 13.56 8.97
CA ALA A 37 -0.15 13.30 7.78
C ALA A 37 0.52 11.92 7.79
N GLN A 38 0.76 11.33 8.97
CA GLN A 38 1.38 10.00 9.08
C GLN A 38 0.41 8.85 8.79
N VAL A 39 -0.89 9.03 9.07
CA VAL A 39 -1.92 8.00 8.95
C VAL A 39 -1.96 7.33 7.56
N PRO A 40 -1.93 8.07 6.43
CA PRO A 40 -1.95 7.45 5.10
C PRO A 40 -0.60 6.89 4.63
N VAL A 41 0.54 7.20 5.27
CA VAL A 41 1.90 6.92 4.75
C VAL A 41 2.11 5.42 4.49
N ALA A 42 1.72 4.57 5.45
CA ALA A 42 1.88 3.13 5.32
C ALA A 42 1.08 2.57 4.13
N MET A 43 -0.13 3.08 3.91
CA MET A 43 -0.98 2.70 2.79
C MET A 43 -0.38 3.19 1.46
N LEU A 44 0.07 4.45 1.39
CA LEU A 44 0.69 5.02 0.19
C LEU A 44 1.94 4.25 -0.23
N LYS A 45 2.78 3.86 0.73
CA LYS A 45 3.93 3.00 0.46
C LYS A 45 3.51 1.64 -0.12
N ASN A 46 2.46 1.02 0.42
CA ASN A 46 1.94 -0.23 -0.14
C ASN A 46 1.35 -0.05 -1.55
N VAL A 47 0.76 1.12 -1.88
CA VAL A 47 0.32 1.43 -3.25
C VAL A 47 1.52 1.50 -4.19
N GLU A 48 2.57 2.21 -3.80
CA GLU A 48 3.82 2.30 -4.55
C GLU A 48 4.45 0.93 -4.77
N ASP A 49 4.63 0.15 -3.69
CA ASP A 49 5.19 -1.20 -3.74
C ASP A 49 4.33 -2.11 -4.64
N CYS A 50 3.00 -2.02 -4.56
CA CYS A 50 2.08 -2.80 -5.38
C CYS A 50 2.14 -2.41 -6.86
N MET A 51 2.36 -1.12 -7.17
CA MET A 51 2.57 -0.65 -8.53
C MET A 51 3.85 -1.22 -9.15
N ASN A 52 4.89 -1.40 -8.33
CA ASN A 52 6.20 -1.92 -8.73
C ASN A 52 6.23 -3.45 -8.89
N VAL A 53 5.19 -4.18 -8.46
CA VAL A 53 5.07 -5.63 -8.72
C VAL A 53 5.15 -5.89 -10.21
N THR A 54 6.02 -6.83 -10.58
CA THR A 54 6.28 -7.20 -11.96
C THR A 54 4.99 -7.68 -12.64
N VAL A 55 4.72 -7.18 -13.84
CA VAL A 55 3.63 -7.70 -14.67
C VAL A 55 4.10 -8.99 -15.30
N VAL A 56 3.60 -10.13 -14.79
CA VAL A 56 4.04 -11.47 -15.21
C VAL A 56 4.02 -11.67 -16.73
N GLN A 57 3.00 -11.14 -17.42
CA GLN A 57 2.91 -11.26 -18.88
C GLN A 57 4.10 -10.57 -19.58
N THR A 58 4.53 -9.41 -19.08
CA THR A 58 5.67 -8.67 -19.63
C THR A 58 6.99 -9.41 -19.35
N ALA A 59 7.16 -9.96 -18.15
CA ALA A 59 8.33 -10.76 -17.81
C ALA A 59 8.45 -12.05 -18.65
N LEU A 60 7.31 -12.65 -19.02
CA LEU A 60 7.29 -13.86 -19.86
C LEU A 60 7.54 -13.60 -21.35
N LEU A 61 7.37 -12.37 -21.86
CA LEU A 61 7.47 -12.07 -23.30
C LEU A 61 8.77 -12.58 -23.95
N GLY A 62 9.92 -12.33 -23.32
CA GLY A 62 11.21 -12.77 -23.87
C GLY A 62 11.33 -14.29 -23.95
N ASN A 63 10.78 -14.99 -22.96
CA ASN A 63 10.76 -16.45 -22.92
C ASN A 63 9.78 -17.02 -23.97
N GLU A 64 8.60 -16.41 -24.15
CA GLU A 64 7.64 -16.76 -25.21
C GLU A 64 8.24 -16.62 -26.61
N GLU A 65 9.00 -15.55 -26.86
CA GLU A 65 9.68 -15.34 -28.14
C GLU A 65 10.74 -16.43 -28.41
N GLN A 66 11.54 -16.77 -27.40
CA GLN A 66 12.53 -17.84 -27.50
C GLN A 66 11.89 -19.20 -27.75
N ILE A 67 10.80 -19.53 -27.03
CA ILE A 67 10.06 -20.77 -27.24
C ILE A 67 9.49 -20.84 -28.65
N LYS A 68 8.96 -19.74 -29.18
CA LYS A 68 8.43 -19.69 -30.54
C LYS A 68 9.52 -20.00 -31.57
N LEU A 69 10.68 -19.36 -31.45
CA LEU A 69 11.83 -19.63 -32.32
C LEU A 69 12.29 -21.09 -32.21
N GLN A 70 12.31 -21.63 -30.99
CA GLN A 70 12.69 -23.01 -30.72
C GLN A 70 11.73 -24.01 -31.37
N LEU A 71 10.41 -23.76 -31.29
CA LEU A 71 9.39 -24.57 -31.94
C LEU A 71 9.52 -24.55 -33.47
N GLU A 72 9.85 -23.40 -34.06
CA GLU A 72 10.13 -23.28 -35.50
C GLU A 72 11.37 -24.08 -35.91
N ALA A 73 12.45 -24.04 -35.12
CA ALA A 73 13.65 -24.84 -35.34
C ALA A 73 13.36 -26.35 -35.27
N ILE A 74 12.58 -26.79 -34.27
CA ILE A 74 12.14 -28.19 -34.13
C ILE A 74 11.35 -28.65 -35.35
N LYS A 75 10.45 -27.79 -35.86
CA LYS A 75 9.66 -28.08 -37.06
C LYS A 75 10.56 -28.24 -38.28
N LYS A 76 11.50 -27.31 -38.48
CA LYS A 76 12.46 -27.38 -39.59
C LYS A 76 13.31 -28.66 -39.55
N ALA A 77 13.82 -29.04 -38.39
CA ALA A 77 14.55 -30.31 -38.23
C ALA A 77 13.66 -31.53 -38.56
N SER A 78 12.38 -31.49 -38.17
CA SER A 78 11.42 -32.54 -38.50
C SER A 78 11.12 -32.63 -40.00
N ASP A 79 11.06 -31.49 -40.70
CA ASP A 79 10.79 -31.42 -42.14
C ASP A 79 11.99 -31.96 -42.95
N ILE A 80 13.21 -31.51 -42.63
CA ILE A 80 14.45 -32.01 -43.27
C ILE A 80 14.57 -33.52 -43.08
N ARG A 81 14.32 -34.00 -41.87
CA ARG A 81 14.32 -35.44 -41.55
C ARG A 81 13.32 -36.22 -42.41
N ASN A 82 12.11 -35.71 -42.59
CA ASN A 82 11.08 -36.40 -43.35
C ASN A 82 11.46 -36.50 -44.85
N VAL A 83 12.07 -35.45 -45.40
CA VAL A 83 12.61 -35.45 -46.77
C VAL A 83 13.76 -36.46 -46.90
N ALA A 84 14.74 -36.43 -45.98
CA ALA A 84 15.85 -37.38 -46.00
C ALA A 84 15.40 -38.85 -45.90
N ILE A 85 14.33 -39.14 -45.15
CA ILE A 85 13.73 -40.48 -45.11
C ILE A 85 13.10 -40.84 -46.46
N ALA A 86 12.42 -39.91 -47.12
CA ALA A 86 11.80 -40.15 -48.43
C ALA A 86 12.85 -40.39 -49.53
N ASP A 87 13.98 -39.69 -49.44
CA ASP A 87 15.09 -39.78 -50.40
C ASP A 87 16.06 -40.94 -50.09
N GLY A 88 15.87 -41.64 -48.96
CA GLY A 88 16.72 -42.77 -48.54
C GLY A 88 18.05 -42.36 -47.88
N GLU A 89 18.24 -41.08 -47.59
CA GLU A 89 19.42 -40.50 -46.94
C GLU A 89 19.39 -40.74 -45.41
N MET A 90 19.57 -42.00 -45.01
CA MET A 90 19.40 -42.43 -43.61
C MET A 90 20.38 -41.77 -42.63
N ALA A 91 21.58 -41.39 -43.08
CA ALA A 91 22.56 -40.68 -42.25
C ALA A 91 22.07 -39.27 -41.86
N ILE A 92 21.55 -38.52 -42.82
CA ILE A 92 20.98 -37.18 -42.58
C ILE A 92 19.71 -37.29 -41.73
N ALA A 93 18.88 -38.30 -41.96
CA ALA A 93 17.71 -38.55 -41.12
C ALA A 93 18.09 -38.82 -39.66
N GLU A 94 19.15 -39.60 -39.40
CA GLU A 94 19.67 -39.89 -38.06
C GLU A 94 20.21 -38.63 -37.39
N GLU A 95 21.04 -37.83 -38.09
CA GLU A 95 21.55 -36.55 -37.59
C GLU A 95 20.43 -35.59 -37.18
N GLN A 96 19.39 -35.45 -38.02
CA GLN A 96 18.25 -34.59 -37.70
C GLN A 96 17.42 -35.11 -36.51
N TYR A 97 17.43 -36.41 -36.21
CA TYR A 97 16.82 -36.91 -34.97
C TYR A 97 17.58 -36.43 -33.73
N TYR A 98 18.91 -36.41 -33.76
CA TYR A 98 19.74 -35.90 -32.67
C TYR A 98 19.59 -34.39 -32.48
N ILE A 99 19.62 -33.63 -33.58
CA ILE A 99 19.38 -32.18 -33.55
C ILE A 99 18.00 -31.90 -32.95
N LYS A 100 16.97 -32.64 -33.38
CA LYS A 100 15.63 -32.51 -32.83
C LYS A 100 15.57 -32.82 -31.33
N ALA A 101 16.29 -33.84 -30.86
CA ALA A 101 16.34 -34.17 -29.43
C ALA A 101 16.98 -33.03 -28.62
N GLN A 102 18.11 -32.48 -29.06
CA GLN A 102 18.77 -31.33 -28.42
C GLN A 102 17.86 -30.09 -28.41
N LEU A 103 17.17 -29.82 -29.51
CA LEU A 103 16.24 -28.69 -29.57
C LEU A 103 15.04 -28.89 -28.62
N LEU A 104 14.59 -30.13 -28.43
CA LEU A 104 13.51 -30.46 -27.49
C LEU A 104 13.98 -30.40 -26.02
N GLU A 105 15.23 -30.78 -25.72
CA GLU A 105 15.86 -30.59 -24.40
C GLU A 105 15.85 -29.10 -24.02
N HIS A 106 16.34 -28.24 -24.91
CA HIS A 106 16.35 -26.80 -24.68
C HIS A 106 14.94 -26.21 -24.58
N LEU A 107 13.96 -26.74 -25.33
CA LEU A 107 12.56 -26.31 -25.18
C LEU A 107 12.00 -26.61 -23.78
N VAL A 108 12.33 -27.77 -23.21
CA VAL A 108 11.90 -28.15 -21.85
C VAL A 108 12.50 -27.19 -20.82
N GLU A 109 13.77 -26.82 -20.96
CA GLU A 109 14.44 -25.82 -20.10
C GLU A 109 13.76 -24.44 -20.18
N LEU A 110 13.46 -23.96 -21.40
CA LEU A 110 12.80 -22.67 -21.58
C LEU A 110 11.40 -22.63 -20.95
N VAL A 111 10.63 -23.70 -21.07
CA VAL A 111 9.31 -23.79 -20.42
C VAL A 111 9.47 -23.90 -18.89
N ALA A 112 10.47 -24.64 -18.40
CA ALA A 112 10.76 -24.70 -16.96
C ALA A 112 11.13 -23.32 -16.38
N ASP A 113 11.86 -22.50 -17.14
CA ASP A 113 12.18 -21.12 -16.75
C ASP A 113 10.93 -20.24 -16.55
N LYS A 114 9.81 -20.52 -17.25
CA LYS A 114 8.54 -19.82 -16.99
C LYS A 114 8.03 -20.06 -15.57
N PHE A 115 8.21 -21.26 -15.00
CA PHE A 115 7.83 -21.53 -13.61
C PHE A 115 8.62 -20.68 -12.62
N ARG A 116 9.91 -20.48 -12.89
CA ARG A 116 10.75 -19.60 -12.06
C ARG A 116 10.24 -18.16 -12.08
N ILE A 117 9.89 -17.64 -13.26
CA ILE A 117 9.36 -16.26 -13.43
C ILE A 117 8.01 -16.11 -12.71
N ILE A 118 7.13 -17.10 -12.85
CA ILE A 118 5.83 -17.14 -12.16
C ILE A 118 6.04 -17.15 -10.65
N GLY A 119 6.91 -18.03 -10.12
CA GLY A 119 7.20 -18.11 -8.68
C GLY A 119 7.79 -16.82 -8.11
N GLN A 120 8.70 -16.15 -8.83
CA GLN A 120 9.22 -14.83 -8.43
C GLN A 120 8.10 -13.79 -8.33
N THR A 121 7.18 -13.77 -9.29
CA THR A 121 6.04 -12.84 -9.27
C THR A 121 5.06 -13.18 -8.13
N GLU A 122 4.86 -14.47 -7.82
CA GLU A 122 4.07 -14.91 -6.67
C GLU A 122 4.67 -14.41 -5.35
N ASP A 123 5.99 -14.51 -5.18
CA ASP A 123 6.70 -14.03 -3.99
C ASP A 123 6.60 -12.50 -3.83
N GLU A 124 6.77 -11.75 -4.93
CA GLU A 124 6.57 -10.29 -4.95
C GLU A 124 5.14 -9.89 -4.55
N ASN A 125 4.13 -10.65 -5.00
CA ASN A 125 2.73 -10.37 -4.75
C ASN A 125 2.28 -10.79 -3.33
N LYS A 126 2.98 -11.74 -2.70
CA LYS A 126 2.60 -12.36 -1.41
C LYS A 126 2.50 -11.36 -0.26
N GLN A 127 3.32 -10.31 -0.26
CA GLN A 127 3.35 -9.29 0.78
C GLN A 127 2.00 -8.56 0.94
N PHE A 128 1.17 -8.50 -0.11
CA PHE A 128 -0.12 -7.80 -0.10
C PHE A 128 -1.28 -8.65 0.44
N SER A 129 -1.07 -9.94 0.72
CA SER A 129 -2.09 -10.84 1.30
C SER A 129 -2.69 -10.32 2.62
N LYS A 130 -1.94 -9.49 3.35
CA LYS A 130 -2.33 -8.91 4.64
C LYS A 130 -2.65 -7.42 4.58
N ILE A 131 -2.96 -6.86 3.41
CA ILE A 131 -3.27 -5.43 3.27
C ILE A 131 -4.43 -4.95 4.17
N HIS A 132 -5.36 -5.85 4.51
CA HIS A 132 -6.44 -5.58 5.45
C HIS A 132 -5.94 -5.28 6.89
N GLU A 133 -4.78 -5.81 7.29
CA GLU A 133 -4.16 -5.50 8.58
C GLU A 133 -3.63 -4.06 8.59
N VAL A 134 -3.06 -3.59 7.46
CA VAL A 134 -2.63 -2.19 7.27
C VAL A 134 -3.84 -1.26 7.39
N GLN A 135 -4.94 -1.57 6.67
CA GLN A 135 -6.18 -0.81 6.76
C GLN A 135 -6.70 -0.75 8.21
N LYS A 136 -6.73 -1.89 8.91
CA LYS A 136 -7.20 -1.96 10.30
C LYS A 136 -6.35 -1.08 11.23
N LYS A 137 -5.03 -1.13 11.10
CA LYS A 137 -4.12 -0.33 11.92
C LYS A 137 -4.31 1.17 11.66
N SER A 138 -4.36 1.59 10.40
CA SER A 138 -4.60 2.99 10.06
C SER A 138 -5.97 3.49 10.54
N PHE A 139 -7.00 2.64 10.54
CA PHE A 139 -8.32 2.98 11.08
C PHE A 139 -8.31 3.10 12.62
N GLN A 140 -7.51 2.29 13.31
CA GLN A 140 -7.31 2.44 14.76
C GLN A 140 -6.63 3.77 15.10
N GLU A 141 -5.59 4.14 14.35
CA GLU A 141 -4.90 5.43 14.49
C GLU A 141 -5.85 6.60 14.20
N ALA A 142 -6.63 6.51 13.11
CA ALA A 142 -7.63 7.51 12.75
C ALA A 142 -8.73 7.66 13.81
N ALA A 143 -9.24 6.54 14.36
CA ALA A 143 -10.23 6.54 15.42
C ALA A 143 -9.70 7.20 16.70
N ALA A 144 -8.45 6.90 17.08
CA ALA A 144 -7.82 7.51 18.25
C ALA A 144 -7.72 9.04 18.10
N ILE A 145 -7.31 9.54 16.93
CA ILE A 145 -7.27 10.98 16.64
C ILE A 145 -8.68 11.58 16.69
N LYS A 146 -9.68 10.96 16.04
CA LYS A 146 -11.06 11.45 16.05
C LYS A 146 -11.65 11.52 17.44
N ASP A 147 -11.44 10.50 18.27
CA ASP A 147 -11.96 10.46 19.63
C ASP A 147 -11.27 11.50 20.52
N ALA A 148 -9.97 11.72 20.36
CA ALA A 148 -9.26 12.81 21.05
C ALA A 148 -9.83 14.18 20.66
N LYS A 149 -10.08 14.43 19.36
CA LYS A 149 -10.65 15.69 18.87
C LYS A 149 -12.10 15.88 19.32
N ARG A 150 -12.94 14.83 19.33
CA ARG A 150 -14.31 14.88 19.86
C ARG A 150 -14.33 15.25 21.34
N ARG A 151 -13.46 14.63 22.16
CA ARG A 151 -13.35 14.95 23.59
C ARG A 151 -12.88 16.37 23.82
N LEU A 152 -11.92 16.86 23.03
CA LEU A 152 -11.47 18.24 23.11
C LEU A 152 -12.59 19.22 22.73
N LYS A 153 -13.27 18.97 21.61
CA LYS A 153 -14.42 19.77 21.17
C LYS A 153 -15.50 19.85 22.26
N GLN A 154 -15.90 18.71 22.82
CA GLN A 154 -16.92 18.67 23.87
C GLN A 154 -16.52 19.54 25.07
N ARG A 155 -15.26 19.43 25.54
CA ARG A 155 -14.77 20.27 26.63
C ARG A 155 -14.82 21.75 26.28
N CYS A 156 -14.40 22.14 25.08
CA CYS A 156 -14.46 23.53 24.65
C CYS A 156 -15.90 24.05 24.53
N GLU A 157 -16.85 23.22 24.07
CA GLU A 157 -18.27 23.56 24.00
C GLU A 157 -18.88 23.73 25.41
N ASP A 158 -18.53 22.84 26.34
CA ASP A 158 -18.94 22.93 27.74
C ASP A 158 -18.37 24.20 28.42
N ASP A 159 -17.08 24.50 28.17
CA ASP A 159 -16.41 25.70 28.68
C ASP A 159 -17.03 26.99 28.08
N LEU A 160 -17.35 26.99 26.77
CA LEU A 160 -18.05 28.10 26.12
C LEU A 160 -19.41 28.36 26.76
N LYS A 161 -20.16 27.29 27.03
CA LYS A 161 -21.45 27.37 27.70
C LYS A 161 -21.30 27.93 29.12
N SER A 162 -20.35 27.41 29.90
CA SER A 162 -20.05 27.90 31.25
C SER A 162 -19.65 29.37 31.25
N LEU A 163 -18.85 29.80 30.27
CA LEU A 163 -18.43 31.19 30.12
C LEU A 163 -19.62 32.09 29.75
N HIS A 164 -20.52 31.62 28.89
CA HIS A 164 -21.74 32.34 28.55
C HIS A 164 -22.65 32.54 29.77
N ASP A 165 -22.86 31.49 30.56
CA ASP A 165 -23.64 31.53 31.79
C ASP A 165 -23.00 32.48 32.82
N THR A 166 -21.67 32.52 32.90
CA THR A 166 -20.92 33.41 33.81
C THR A 166 -21.02 34.88 33.38
N ILE A 167 -20.89 35.19 32.09
CA ILE A 167 -21.09 36.54 31.56
C ILE A 167 -22.53 36.99 31.86
N GLN A 168 -23.52 36.17 31.55
CA GLN A 168 -24.92 36.51 31.78
C GLN A 168 -25.20 36.80 33.27
N LYS A 169 -24.60 36.02 34.18
CA LYS A 169 -24.69 36.28 35.62
C LYS A 169 -24.03 37.61 36.01
N ALA A 170 -22.85 37.90 35.47
CA ALA A 170 -22.15 39.17 35.72
C ALA A 170 -22.95 40.38 35.19
N ASP A 171 -23.56 40.26 34.00
CA ASP A 171 -24.44 41.30 33.42
C ASP A 171 -25.64 41.60 34.35
N LEU A 172 -26.25 40.56 34.92
CA LEU A 172 -27.35 40.68 35.88
C LEU A 172 -26.92 41.34 37.19
N GLU A 173 -25.76 40.93 37.74
CA GLU A 173 -25.19 41.51 38.96
C GLU A 173 -24.81 42.99 38.77
N ASP A 174 -24.27 43.37 37.60
CA ASP A 174 -23.97 44.76 37.24
C ASP A 174 -25.25 45.60 37.16
N ALA A 175 -26.29 45.09 36.49
CA ALA A 175 -27.57 45.77 36.38
C ALA A 175 -28.23 46.01 37.75
N GLU A 176 -28.16 45.03 38.67
CA GLU A 176 -28.63 45.19 40.04
C GLU A 176 -27.82 46.22 40.83
N ALA A 177 -26.49 46.22 40.70
CA ALA A 177 -25.61 47.16 41.36
C ALA A 177 -25.86 48.60 40.89
N MET A 178 -25.99 48.81 39.57
CA MET A 178 -26.35 50.11 38.99
C MET A 178 -27.68 50.64 39.54
N LYS A 179 -28.68 49.77 39.65
CA LYS A 179 -29.98 50.13 40.22
C LYS A 179 -29.88 50.53 41.69
N ARG A 180 -29.07 49.83 42.49
CA ARG A 180 -28.82 50.16 43.90
C ARG A 180 -28.13 51.52 44.03
N PHE A 181 -27.09 51.77 43.23
CA PHE A 181 -26.39 53.04 43.19
C PHE A 181 -27.31 54.20 42.81
N ALA A 182 -28.11 54.04 41.75
CA ALA A 182 -29.07 55.07 41.31
C ALA A 182 -30.07 55.44 42.42
N SER A 183 -30.60 54.43 43.13
CA SER A 183 -31.53 54.65 44.25
C SER A 183 -30.88 55.35 45.44
N GLN A 184 -29.62 55.02 45.76
CA GLN A 184 -28.88 55.68 46.84
C GLN A 184 -28.54 57.13 46.49
N LYS A 185 -28.11 57.37 45.25
CA LYS A 185 -27.83 58.71 44.73
C LYS A 185 -29.08 59.60 44.79
N GLU A 186 -30.23 59.09 44.35
CA GLU A 186 -31.49 59.84 44.39
C GLU A 186 -31.91 60.19 45.84
N LYS A 187 -31.75 59.25 46.78
CA LYS A 187 -31.99 59.52 48.21
C LYS A 187 -31.05 60.60 48.76
N SER A 188 -29.77 60.55 48.37
CA SER A 188 -28.77 61.54 48.76
C SER A 188 -29.11 62.94 48.20
N GLU A 189 -29.50 63.02 46.94
CA GLU A 189 -29.89 64.28 46.29
C GLU A 189 -31.13 64.91 46.92
N ARG A 190 -32.14 64.10 47.25
CA ARG A 190 -33.33 64.57 47.99
C ARG A 190 -32.96 65.09 49.38
N PHE A 191 -32.09 64.38 50.11
CA PHE A 191 -31.64 64.81 51.43
C PHE A 191 -30.90 66.16 51.37
N ILE A 192 -30.05 66.36 50.36
CA ILE A 192 -29.36 67.64 50.14
C ILE A 192 -30.37 68.77 49.90
N HIS A 193 -31.39 68.53 49.05
CA HIS A 193 -32.39 69.54 48.73
C HIS A 193 -33.26 69.90 49.94
N GLU A 194 -33.75 68.89 50.67
CA GLU A 194 -34.53 69.09 51.90
C GLU A 194 -33.72 69.76 53.02
N ASN A 195 -32.40 69.51 53.07
CA ASN A 195 -31.50 70.21 53.99
C ASN A 195 -31.36 71.69 53.60
N LEU A 196 -31.26 71.97 52.31
CA LEU A 196 -31.13 73.33 51.76
C LEU A 196 -32.39 74.16 52.00
N ASP A 197 -33.58 73.59 51.80
CA ASP A 197 -34.86 74.25 52.09
C ASP A 197 -35.00 74.60 53.59
N LYS A 198 -34.51 73.72 54.48
CA LYS A 198 -34.48 73.96 55.94
C LYS A 198 -33.44 75.01 56.34
N GLN A 199 -32.38 75.21 55.57
CA GLN A 199 -31.36 76.24 55.82
C GLN A 199 -31.91 77.66 55.60
N ASP A 200 -32.77 77.85 54.59
CA ASP A 200 -33.43 79.14 54.32
C ASP A 200 -34.39 79.55 55.45
N GLU A 201 -35.04 78.58 56.09
CA GLU A 201 -35.92 78.81 57.23
C GLU A 201 -35.15 79.14 58.52
N ALA A 202 -33.96 78.55 58.69
CA ALA A 202 -33.04 78.77 59.82
C ALA A 202 -32.33 80.14 59.79
N TRP A 203 -32.27 80.80 58.62
CA TRP A 203 -31.74 82.16 58.47
C TRP A 203 -32.49 83.22 59.30
N ARG A 204 -33.67 82.88 59.82
CA ARG A 204 -34.39 83.70 60.79
C ARG A 204 -33.93 83.50 62.25
N ARG A 205 -33.03 82.56 62.54
CA ARG A 205 -32.65 82.08 63.91
C ARG A 205 -31.14 82.16 64.24
N ILE A 206 -30.43 83.08 63.58
CA ILE A 206 -28.96 83.15 63.46
C ILE A 206 -28.13 83.24 64.77
N GLN A 207 -28.65 83.69 65.92
CA GLN A 207 -27.81 83.88 67.12
C GLN A 207 -27.51 82.60 67.93
N GLU A 208 -28.29 81.52 67.79
CA GLU A 208 -28.02 80.21 68.40
C GLU A 208 -27.19 79.27 67.50
N LEU A 209 -26.95 79.67 66.24
CA LEU A 209 -26.43 78.80 65.17
C LEU A 209 -24.91 78.56 65.20
N GLU A 210 -24.11 79.28 65.98
CA GLU A 210 -22.65 79.11 66.00
C GLU A 210 -22.22 77.72 66.53
N ARG A 211 -22.88 77.22 67.59
CA ARG A 211 -22.61 75.88 68.14
C ARG A 211 -23.20 74.74 67.30
N VAL A 212 -24.15 75.05 66.42
CA VAL A 212 -24.78 74.08 65.51
C VAL A 212 -23.97 73.96 64.21
N LEU A 213 -23.34 75.05 63.74
CA LEU A 213 -22.43 75.07 62.59
C LEU A 213 -21.25 74.09 62.71
N GLN A 214 -20.67 73.92 63.90
CA GLN A 214 -19.59 72.94 64.10
C GLN A 214 -20.08 71.49 63.93
N ARG A 215 -21.28 71.15 64.42
CA ARG A 215 -21.88 69.81 64.27
C ARG A 215 -22.28 69.51 62.83
N LEU A 216 -22.94 70.46 62.16
CA LEU A 216 -23.29 70.35 60.75
C LEU A 216 -22.05 70.29 59.84
N GLY A 217 -20.95 70.94 60.23
CA GLY A 217 -19.65 70.80 59.58
C GLY A 217 -19.10 69.37 59.67
N THR A 218 -19.23 68.72 60.83
CA THR A 218 -18.86 67.30 61.01
C THR A 218 -19.75 66.37 60.20
N GLU A 219 -21.08 66.55 60.25
CA GLU A 219 -22.03 65.72 59.50
C GLU A 219 -21.83 65.85 57.98
N ARG A 220 -21.62 67.06 57.47
CA ARG A 220 -21.27 67.29 56.06
C ARG A 220 -19.94 66.63 55.69
N PHE A 221 -18.93 66.70 56.58
CA PHE A 221 -17.64 66.08 56.33
C PHE A 221 -17.74 64.55 56.27
N GLU A 222 -18.47 63.94 57.20
CA GLU A 222 -18.72 62.49 57.24
C GLU A 222 -19.49 62.01 56.00
N GLU A 223 -20.51 62.76 55.56
CA GLU A 223 -21.30 62.40 54.38
C GLU A 223 -20.52 62.61 53.07
N VAL A 224 -19.70 63.66 52.98
CA VAL A 224 -18.77 63.84 51.84
C VAL A 224 -17.77 62.68 51.78
N LYS A 225 -17.24 62.24 52.93
CA LYS A 225 -16.33 61.09 53.01
C LYS A 225 -17.04 59.80 52.55
N ARG A 226 -18.26 59.53 53.03
CA ARG A 226 -19.07 58.38 52.59
C ARG A 226 -19.27 58.40 51.07
N ARG A 227 -19.62 59.54 50.49
CA ARG A 227 -19.84 59.69 49.04
C ARG A 227 -18.57 59.46 48.22
N ILE A 228 -17.41 59.93 48.70
CA ILE A 228 -16.13 59.67 48.05
C ILE A 228 -15.83 58.17 48.06
N GLU A 229 -15.99 57.50 49.20
CA GLU A 229 -15.76 56.06 49.32
C GLU A 229 -16.70 55.22 48.45
N GLU A 230 -17.98 55.61 48.34
CA GLU A 230 -18.94 54.94 47.47
C GLU A 230 -18.63 55.14 45.98
N ASN A 231 -18.24 56.36 45.59
CA ASN A 231 -17.84 56.66 44.22
C ASN A 231 -16.56 55.90 43.82
N ASP A 232 -15.58 55.82 44.73
CA ASP A 232 -14.35 55.05 44.50
C ASP A 232 -14.62 53.54 44.36
N ARG A 233 -15.57 53.00 45.15
CA ARG A 233 -15.99 51.59 45.01
C ARG A 233 -16.68 51.33 43.68
N GLU A 234 -17.59 52.22 43.27
CA GLU A 234 -18.32 52.08 42.01
C GLU A 234 -17.38 52.19 40.80
N GLU A 235 -16.40 53.09 40.85
CA GLU A 235 -15.46 53.24 39.74
C GLU A 235 -14.50 52.05 39.62
N LYS A 236 -14.05 51.48 40.76
CA LYS A 236 -13.31 50.21 40.76
C LYS A 236 -14.11 49.07 40.16
N ARG A 237 -15.38 48.93 40.54
CA ARG A 237 -16.28 47.89 40.03
C ARG A 237 -16.45 47.95 38.51
N LYS A 238 -16.63 49.15 37.94
CA LYS A 238 -16.73 49.32 36.47
C LYS A 238 -15.46 48.88 35.75
N VAL A 239 -14.29 49.24 36.29
CA VAL A 239 -13.00 48.85 35.71
C VAL A 239 -12.82 47.33 35.79
N GLU A 240 -13.12 46.71 36.93
CA GLU A 240 -13.05 45.25 37.12
C GLU A 240 -13.99 44.49 36.17
N TYR A 241 -15.22 44.98 36.00
CA TYR A 241 -16.19 44.39 35.08
C TYR A 241 -15.72 44.49 33.62
N GLN A 242 -15.21 45.64 33.19
CA GLN A 242 -14.68 45.78 31.83
C GLN A 242 -13.48 44.86 31.59
N GLN A 243 -12.56 44.76 32.55
CA GLN A 243 -11.43 43.83 32.48
C GLN A 243 -11.89 42.36 32.39
N PHE A 244 -12.91 41.99 33.16
CA PHE A 244 -13.52 40.66 33.09
C PHE A 244 -14.09 40.38 31.68
N LEU A 245 -14.86 41.30 31.11
CA LEU A 245 -15.40 41.16 29.76
C LEU A 245 -14.31 41.03 28.70
N ASP A 246 -13.23 41.80 28.79
CA ASP A 246 -12.11 41.75 27.84
C ASP A 246 -11.43 40.38 27.87
N VAL A 247 -11.14 39.84 29.07
CA VAL A 247 -10.54 38.51 29.25
C VAL A 247 -11.48 37.42 28.76
N CYS A 248 -12.76 37.47 29.13
CA CYS A 248 -13.77 36.52 28.67
C CYS A 248 -13.94 36.56 27.14
N GLY A 249 -13.91 37.75 26.54
CA GLY A 249 -14.00 37.94 25.10
C GLY A 249 -12.81 37.34 24.34
N GLN A 250 -11.60 37.48 24.88
CA GLN A 250 -10.40 36.83 24.33
C GLN A 250 -10.47 35.31 24.48
N HIS A 251 -10.84 34.81 25.67
CA HIS A 251 -10.95 33.38 25.93
C HIS A 251 -12.02 32.72 25.04
N LYS A 252 -13.18 33.36 24.88
CA LYS A 252 -14.25 32.92 23.97
C LYS A 252 -13.75 32.75 22.54
N LYS A 253 -13.04 33.74 21.99
CA LYS A 253 -12.50 33.68 20.61
C LYS A 253 -11.54 32.49 20.43
N LEU A 254 -10.69 32.22 21.43
CA LEU A 254 -9.76 31.08 21.38
C LEU A 254 -10.50 29.74 21.45
N LEU A 255 -11.54 29.63 22.28
CA LEU A 255 -12.38 28.44 22.36
C LEU A 255 -13.15 28.20 21.05
N GLU A 256 -13.76 29.23 20.47
CA GLU A 256 -14.44 29.15 19.18
C GLU A 256 -13.51 28.69 18.06
N LEU A 257 -12.29 29.26 18.01
CA LEU A 257 -11.26 28.83 17.05
C LEU A 257 -10.83 27.37 17.28
N SER A 258 -10.75 26.93 18.54
CA SER A 258 -10.39 25.55 18.89
C SER A 258 -11.47 24.56 18.46
N VAL A 259 -12.75 24.90 18.64
CA VAL A 259 -13.89 24.10 18.15
C VAL A 259 -13.85 24.01 16.62
N TYR A 260 -13.64 25.14 15.94
CA TYR A 260 -13.51 25.18 14.49
C TYR A 260 -12.37 24.27 13.98
N ASN A 261 -11.19 24.34 14.61
CA ASN A 261 -10.05 23.50 14.26
C ASN A 261 -10.34 21.99 14.52
N CYS A 262 -11.08 21.66 15.58
CA CYS A 262 -11.50 20.28 15.84
C CYS A 262 -12.45 19.75 14.76
N ASP A 263 -13.42 20.56 14.33
CA ASP A 263 -14.34 20.18 13.26
C ASP A 263 -13.64 20.01 11.92
N LEU A 264 -12.66 20.88 11.62
CA LEU A 264 -11.82 20.75 10.44
C LEU A 264 -10.99 19.47 10.47
N ALA A 265 -10.36 19.16 11.61
CA ALA A 265 -9.61 17.91 11.80
C ALA A 265 -10.49 16.66 11.59
N LEU A 266 -11.72 16.65 12.13
CA LEU A 266 -12.65 15.54 11.98
C LEU A 266 -13.03 15.31 10.50
N ARG A 267 -13.28 16.39 9.75
CA ARG A 267 -13.58 16.32 8.30
C ARG A 267 -12.38 15.82 7.51
N CYS A 268 -11.21 16.42 7.70
CA CYS A 268 -9.97 15.99 7.04
C CYS A 268 -9.63 14.52 7.35
N MET A 269 -9.79 14.07 8.60
CA MET A 269 -9.61 12.66 8.96
C MET A 269 -10.64 11.74 8.29
N GLY A 270 -11.88 12.18 8.11
CA GLY A 270 -12.88 11.44 7.34
C GLY A 270 -12.44 11.21 5.89
N MET A 271 -11.93 12.25 5.23
CA MET A 271 -11.42 12.11 3.86
C MET A 271 -10.17 11.23 3.79
N LEU A 272 -9.27 11.29 4.78
CA LEU A 272 -8.13 10.38 4.89
C LEU A 272 -8.55 8.92 5.03
N GLU A 273 -9.57 8.61 5.85
CA GLU A 273 -10.11 7.25 5.97
C GLU A 273 -10.67 6.72 4.65
N GLU A 274 -11.36 7.56 3.89
CA GLU A 274 -11.85 7.17 2.56
C GLU A 274 -10.69 6.87 1.60
N ILE A 275 -9.66 7.72 1.55
CA ILE A 275 -8.45 7.47 0.73
C ILE A 275 -7.82 6.13 1.11
N MET A 276 -7.70 5.85 2.41
CA MET A 276 -7.12 4.59 2.89
C MET A 276 -7.98 3.38 2.55
N ALA A 277 -9.30 3.49 2.67
CA ALA A 277 -10.23 2.43 2.29
C ALA A 277 -10.15 2.12 0.79
N GLU A 278 -10.19 3.15 -0.04
CA GLU A 278 -10.08 3.02 -1.50
C GLU A 278 -8.73 2.46 -1.92
N GLY A 279 -7.62 2.94 -1.32
CA GLY A 279 -6.27 2.46 -1.59
C GLY A 279 -6.06 0.99 -1.20
N CYS A 280 -6.47 0.60 0.00
CA CYS A 280 -6.38 -0.80 0.45
C CYS A 280 -7.27 -1.74 -0.39
N SER A 281 -8.46 -1.28 -0.77
CA SER A 281 -9.36 -2.03 -1.66
C SER A 281 -8.77 -2.21 -3.06
N ALA A 282 -8.15 -1.16 -3.61
CA ALA A 282 -7.48 -1.23 -4.91
C ALA A 282 -6.27 -2.19 -4.90
N ILE A 283 -5.45 -2.15 -3.85
CA ILE A 283 -4.34 -3.10 -3.65
C ILE A 283 -4.86 -4.52 -3.58
N LYS A 284 -5.91 -4.76 -2.78
CA LYS A 284 -6.51 -6.09 -2.65
C LYS A 284 -7.04 -6.61 -3.99
N SER A 285 -7.77 -5.78 -4.72
CA SER A 285 -8.31 -6.13 -6.04
C SER A 285 -7.20 -6.48 -7.03
N ARG A 286 -6.10 -5.71 -7.04
CA ARG A 286 -4.92 -6.03 -7.85
C ARG A 286 -4.26 -7.34 -7.41
N HIS A 287 -4.03 -7.53 -6.12
CA HIS A 287 -3.45 -8.75 -5.56
C HIS A 287 -4.25 -9.99 -5.95
N ASP A 288 -5.56 -9.98 -5.72
CA ASP A 288 -6.48 -11.08 -6.02
C ASP A 288 -6.45 -11.41 -7.53
N LYS A 289 -6.53 -10.39 -8.38
CA LYS A 289 -6.44 -10.57 -9.83
C LYS A 289 -5.10 -11.14 -10.28
N THR A 290 -3.99 -10.65 -9.72
CA THR A 290 -2.65 -11.19 -10.02
C THR A 290 -2.54 -12.65 -9.59
N CYS A 291 -3.09 -13.03 -8.44
CA CYS A 291 -3.15 -14.43 -8.01
C CYS A 291 -3.96 -15.31 -8.98
N GLU A 292 -5.11 -14.83 -9.45
CA GLU A 292 -5.92 -15.54 -10.46
C GLU A 292 -5.15 -15.71 -11.79
N GLU A 293 -4.48 -14.65 -12.26
CA GLU A 293 -3.66 -14.68 -13.47
C GLU A 293 -2.48 -15.65 -13.33
N LEU A 294 -1.78 -15.64 -12.20
CA LEU A 294 -0.64 -16.54 -11.92
C LEU A 294 -1.11 -18.00 -11.83
N ALA A 295 -2.23 -18.28 -11.17
CA ALA A 295 -2.80 -19.63 -11.11
C ALA A 295 -3.18 -20.16 -12.50
N SER A 296 -3.79 -19.32 -13.34
CA SER A 296 -4.12 -19.68 -14.72
C SER A 296 -2.87 -19.93 -15.56
N LEU A 297 -1.85 -19.07 -15.45
CA LEU A 297 -0.60 -19.21 -16.18
C LEU A 297 0.17 -20.45 -15.73
N SER A 298 0.23 -20.72 -14.43
CA SER A 298 0.89 -21.91 -13.88
C SER A 298 0.29 -23.20 -14.46
N LEU A 299 -1.05 -23.27 -14.58
CA LEU A 299 -1.72 -24.39 -15.22
C LEU A 299 -1.37 -24.52 -16.71
N GLN A 300 -1.33 -23.41 -17.44
CA GLN A 300 -0.95 -23.39 -18.86
C GLN A 300 0.49 -23.86 -19.06
N VAL A 301 1.44 -23.34 -18.26
CA VAL A 301 2.86 -23.74 -18.33
C VAL A 301 3.03 -25.21 -17.98
N HIS A 302 2.28 -25.76 -17.02
CA HIS A 302 2.27 -27.22 -16.76
C HIS A 302 1.85 -28.04 -17.98
N GLN A 303 0.83 -27.58 -18.72
CA GLN A 303 0.39 -28.26 -19.94
C GLN A 303 1.44 -28.18 -21.05
N GLU A 304 2.04 -27.00 -21.25
CA GLU A 304 3.12 -26.79 -22.22
C GLU A 304 4.35 -27.66 -21.88
N TYR A 305 4.74 -27.70 -20.61
CA TYR A 305 5.87 -28.49 -20.13
C TYR A 305 5.62 -29.98 -20.39
N LEU A 306 4.43 -30.48 -20.02
CA LEU A 306 4.06 -31.87 -20.25
C LEU A 306 4.08 -32.23 -21.74
N GLU A 307 3.66 -31.32 -22.63
CA GLU A 307 3.70 -31.54 -24.07
C GLU A 307 5.14 -31.57 -24.60
N ALA A 308 5.97 -30.61 -24.21
CA ALA A 308 7.39 -30.56 -24.59
C ALA A 308 8.13 -31.82 -24.11
N PHE A 309 7.92 -32.21 -22.85
CA PHE A 309 8.47 -33.41 -22.25
C PHE A 309 8.04 -34.68 -23.01
N ARG A 310 6.74 -34.84 -23.29
CA ARG A 310 6.25 -36.01 -24.07
C ARG A 310 6.88 -36.09 -25.46
N ARG A 311 7.08 -34.95 -26.13
CA ARG A 311 7.74 -34.89 -27.45
C ARG A 311 9.22 -35.28 -27.34
N LEU A 312 9.93 -34.78 -26.33
CA LEU A 312 11.33 -35.15 -26.05
C LEU A 312 11.45 -36.64 -25.76
N TYR A 313 10.70 -37.15 -24.78
CA TYR A 313 10.73 -38.54 -24.35
C TYR A 313 10.43 -39.52 -25.49
N LYS A 314 9.44 -39.20 -26.32
CA LYS A 314 9.14 -39.98 -27.53
C LYS A 314 10.31 -39.98 -28.54
N THR A 315 10.96 -38.84 -28.72
CA THR A 315 12.08 -38.71 -29.67
C THR A 315 13.32 -39.45 -29.19
N LEU A 316 13.65 -39.34 -27.90
CA LEU A 316 14.72 -40.11 -27.27
C LEU A 316 14.42 -41.62 -27.33
N GLY A 317 13.21 -42.06 -27.00
CA GLY A 317 12.82 -43.47 -27.10
C GLY A 317 12.93 -44.03 -28.52
N GLN A 318 12.64 -43.23 -29.54
CA GLN A 318 12.85 -43.62 -30.95
C GLN A 318 14.34 -43.76 -31.30
N LEU A 319 15.20 -42.87 -30.78
CA LEU A 319 16.64 -42.95 -30.96
C LEU A 319 17.23 -44.18 -30.26
N VAL A 320 16.87 -44.41 -29.00
CA VAL A 320 17.26 -45.59 -28.21
C VAL A 320 16.90 -46.87 -28.96
N TYR A 321 15.64 -47.01 -29.39
CA TYR A 321 15.20 -48.19 -30.13
C TYR A 321 15.98 -48.43 -31.43
N LYS A 322 16.29 -47.36 -32.18
CA LYS A 322 17.10 -47.47 -33.40
C LYS A 322 18.52 -47.91 -33.12
N LYS A 323 19.13 -47.41 -32.03
CA LYS A 323 20.49 -47.80 -31.63
C LYS A 323 20.54 -49.23 -31.11
N GLU A 324 19.55 -49.67 -30.33
CA GLU A 324 19.42 -51.07 -29.90
C GLU A 324 19.33 -52.00 -31.10
N LYS A 325 18.50 -51.69 -32.11
CA LYS A 325 18.43 -52.47 -33.35
C LYS A 325 19.74 -52.47 -34.13
N ARG A 326 20.41 -51.32 -34.26
CA ARG A 326 21.71 -51.21 -34.92
C ARG A 326 22.78 -52.04 -34.20
N LEU A 327 22.74 -52.07 -32.87
CA LEU A 327 23.63 -52.89 -32.06
C LEU A 327 23.38 -54.38 -32.30
N GLU A 328 22.12 -54.82 -32.32
CA GLU A 328 21.76 -56.20 -32.66
C GLU A 328 22.24 -56.61 -34.06
N GLU A 329 22.12 -55.72 -35.05
CA GLU A 329 22.60 -55.93 -36.42
C GLU A 329 24.14 -56.04 -36.47
N ILE A 330 24.85 -55.17 -35.76
CA ILE A 330 26.31 -55.24 -35.64
C ILE A 330 26.72 -56.57 -34.97
N ASP A 331 26.03 -56.99 -33.91
CA ASP A 331 26.29 -58.28 -33.23
C ASP A 331 26.02 -59.49 -34.13
N ARG A 332 25.00 -59.43 -35.00
CA ARG A 332 24.78 -60.45 -36.03
C ARG A 332 25.90 -60.44 -37.06
N ASN A 333 26.31 -59.27 -37.53
CA ASN A 333 27.41 -59.13 -38.49
C ASN A 333 28.74 -59.63 -37.93
N ILE A 334 29.05 -59.33 -36.66
CA ILE A 334 30.23 -59.84 -35.95
C ILE A 334 30.21 -61.36 -35.94
N ARG A 335 29.07 -61.98 -35.60
CA ARG A 335 28.91 -63.46 -35.61
C ARG A 335 29.12 -64.04 -37.01
N THR A 336 28.47 -63.47 -38.03
CA THR A 336 28.63 -63.94 -39.42
C THR A 336 30.07 -63.81 -39.91
N THR A 337 30.71 -62.66 -39.69
CA THR A 337 32.12 -62.43 -40.06
C THR A 337 33.06 -63.33 -39.27
N HIS A 338 32.73 -63.66 -38.01
CA HIS A 338 33.51 -64.61 -37.21
C HIS A 338 33.48 -66.02 -37.80
N ILE A 339 32.30 -66.51 -38.21
CA ILE A 339 32.15 -67.83 -38.85
C ILE A 339 32.92 -67.85 -40.18
N GLN A 340 32.80 -66.79 -41.01
CA GLN A 340 33.54 -66.66 -42.26
C GLN A 340 35.05 -66.66 -42.03
N LEU A 341 35.53 -65.99 -40.98
CA LEU A 341 36.94 -65.97 -40.60
C LEU A 341 37.43 -67.37 -40.21
N GLU A 342 36.68 -68.10 -39.37
CA GLU A 342 37.05 -69.46 -38.96
C GLU A 342 37.14 -70.40 -40.16
N PHE A 343 36.13 -70.37 -41.04
CA PHE A 343 36.13 -71.17 -42.26
C PHE A 343 37.29 -70.81 -43.20
N ALA A 344 37.59 -69.52 -43.37
CA ALA A 344 38.71 -69.05 -44.20
C ALA A 344 40.07 -69.49 -43.62
N ILE A 345 40.21 -69.52 -42.29
CA ILE A 345 41.42 -70.04 -41.61
C ILE A 345 41.55 -71.55 -41.84
N GLU A 346 40.48 -72.32 -41.66
CA GLU A 346 40.48 -73.78 -41.83
C GLU A 346 40.75 -74.23 -43.27
N THR A 347 40.30 -73.44 -44.25
CA THR A 347 40.48 -73.71 -45.69
C THR A 347 41.73 -73.07 -46.30
N PHE A 348 42.56 -72.39 -45.49
CA PHE A 348 43.72 -71.61 -45.94
C PHE A 348 43.39 -70.56 -47.02
N ASP A 349 42.20 -69.96 -46.96
CA ASP A 349 41.77 -68.90 -47.88
C ASP A 349 42.60 -67.61 -47.63
N PRO A 350 43.22 -67.03 -48.67
CA PRO A 350 43.96 -65.76 -48.57
C PRO A 350 43.16 -64.59 -47.96
N ASN A 351 41.83 -64.62 -48.02
CA ASN A 351 40.96 -63.57 -47.52
C ASN A 351 40.74 -63.59 -46.00
N ALA A 352 41.28 -64.57 -45.28
CA ALA A 352 41.15 -64.66 -43.81
C ALA A 352 41.58 -63.36 -43.09
N LYS A 353 42.64 -62.69 -43.59
CA LYS A 353 43.09 -61.41 -43.02
C LYS A 353 42.03 -60.30 -43.15
N GLN A 354 41.33 -60.24 -44.28
CA GLN A 354 40.29 -59.24 -44.53
C GLN A 354 39.10 -59.42 -43.59
N HIS A 355 38.67 -60.66 -43.35
CA HIS A 355 37.62 -60.95 -42.36
C HIS A 355 38.04 -60.61 -40.92
N SER A 356 39.32 -60.81 -40.59
CA SER A 356 39.88 -60.44 -39.27
C SER A 356 39.87 -58.93 -39.06
N ASP A 357 40.32 -58.16 -40.04
CA ASP A 357 40.32 -56.69 -39.96
C ASP A 357 38.88 -56.15 -39.95
N ARG A 358 37.97 -56.72 -40.74
CA ARG A 358 36.54 -56.37 -40.71
C ARG A 358 35.89 -56.67 -39.36
N LYS A 359 36.22 -57.78 -38.72
CA LYS A 359 35.76 -58.12 -37.36
C LYS A 359 36.23 -57.08 -36.33
N LYS A 360 37.49 -56.62 -36.42
CA LYS A 360 38.01 -55.54 -35.55
C LYS A 360 37.27 -54.21 -35.76
N GLU A 361 36.98 -53.84 -37.01
CA GLU A 361 36.18 -52.64 -37.32
C GLU A 361 34.77 -52.74 -36.72
N LEU A 362 34.12 -53.90 -36.85
CA LEU A 362 32.78 -54.12 -36.29
C LEU A 362 32.77 -54.03 -34.76
N TYR A 363 33.81 -54.53 -34.06
CA TYR A 363 33.91 -54.35 -32.60
C TYR A 363 34.10 -52.88 -32.19
N LYS A 364 34.87 -52.10 -32.96
CA LYS A 364 35.00 -50.65 -32.72
C LYS A 364 33.66 -49.94 -32.91
N LEU A 365 32.94 -50.27 -33.98
CA LEU A 365 31.62 -49.70 -34.25
C LEU A 365 30.59 -50.11 -33.17
N ARG A 366 30.65 -51.36 -32.69
CA ARG A 366 29.82 -51.85 -31.59
C ARG A 366 30.03 -51.02 -30.32
N ALA A 367 31.28 -50.81 -29.92
CA ALA A 367 31.61 -50.02 -28.73
C ALA A 367 31.13 -48.56 -28.85
N GLN A 368 31.29 -47.94 -30.03
CA GLN A 368 30.78 -46.59 -30.29
C GLN A 368 29.25 -46.52 -30.17
N VAL A 369 28.53 -47.49 -30.75
CA VAL A 369 27.06 -47.53 -30.68
C VAL A 369 26.56 -47.84 -29.26
N GLU A 370 27.28 -48.67 -28.49
CA GLU A 370 27.00 -48.91 -27.07
C GLU A 370 27.15 -47.62 -26.24
N GLU A 371 28.22 -46.86 -26.44
CA GLU A 371 28.44 -45.59 -25.74
C GLU A 371 27.36 -44.55 -26.06
N GLU A 372 26.99 -44.41 -27.34
CA GLU A 372 25.89 -43.54 -27.77
C GLU A 372 24.54 -43.97 -27.18
N LEU A 373 24.29 -45.29 -27.09
CA LEU A 373 23.07 -45.84 -26.52
C LEU A 373 22.95 -45.53 -25.03
N GLU A 374 24.04 -45.67 -24.27
CA GLU A 374 24.07 -45.36 -22.85
C GLU A 374 23.84 -43.86 -22.61
N MET A 375 24.50 -43.00 -23.38
CA MET A 375 24.28 -41.55 -23.32
C MET A 375 22.83 -41.15 -23.58
N LEU A 376 22.14 -41.81 -24.52
CA LEU A 376 20.71 -41.58 -24.77
C LEU A 376 19.82 -42.09 -23.63
N LYS A 377 20.18 -43.21 -23.00
CA LYS A 377 19.47 -43.73 -21.81
C LYS A 377 19.63 -42.81 -20.62
N ASP A 378 20.83 -42.29 -20.39
CA ASP A 378 21.12 -41.30 -19.34
C ASP A 378 20.31 -40.03 -19.55
N LYS A 379 20.26 -39.49 -20.76
CA LYS A 379 19.42 -38.32 -21.10
C LYS A 379 17.93 -38.57 -20.85
N MET A 380 17.46 -39.77 -21.17
CA MET A 380 16.07 -40.17 -20.95
C MET A 380 15.75 -40.34 -19.46
N ALA A 381 16.70 -40.82 -18.66
CA ALA A 381 16.60 -40.89 -17.21
C ALA A 381 16.63 -39.50 -16.56
N GLN A 382 17.54 -38.62 -16.97
CA GLN A 382 17.60 -37.23 -16.50
C GLN A 382 16.31 -36.47 -16.80
N ALA A 383 15.73 -36.66 -17.99
CA ALA A 383 14.45 -36.05 -18.32
C ALA A 383 13.32 -36.49 -17.36
N LEU A 384 13.35 -37.72 -16.85
CA LEU A 384 12.38 -38.24 -15.88
C LEU A 384 12.57 -37.68 -14.47
N GLU A 385 13.80 -37.31 -14.07
CA GLU A 385 14.06 -36.72 -12.75
C GLU A 385 13.59 -35.26 -12.66
N ILE A 386 13.48 -34.57 -13.80
CA ILE A 386 13.06 -33.16 -13.89
C ILE A 386 11.53 -33.04 -14.08
N ALA A 387 10.84 -34.13 -14.43
CA ALA A 387 9.38 -34.19 -14.62
C ALA A 387 8.63 -34.56 -13.33
#